data_AF-A0A970T2W8-F1
#
_entry.id   AF-A0A970T2W8-F1
#
_cell.length_a   1.000
_cell.length_b   1.000
_cell.length_c   1.000
_cell.angle_alpha   90.00
_cell.angle_beta   90.00
_cell.angle_gamma   90.00
#
_symmetry.space_group_name_H-M   'P 1'
#
loop_
_entity.id
_entity.type
_entity.pdbx_description
1 polymer ?
#
loop_
_entity_poly.entity_id
_entity_poly.type
_entity_poly.pdbx_seq_one_letter_code
_entity_poly.pdbx_strand_id
1 'polypeptide(L)'
;MKAYLNKYWINKTDFEDIICSSELLVLDIDRSLVTEDFFKYVLSSEIIQTQIADKTSGARTPRINEKVFMNLEFPIPSIDDQKEISK
;
A
#
# COMPACT_ATOMS: atom_id res chain seq x y z
N MET A 1 -0.99 7.09 17.73
CA MET A 1 -1.30 5.90 16.90
C MET A 1 0.02 5.50 16.23
N LYS A 2 0.59 4.32 16.54
CA LYS A 2 1.91 3.92 16.02
C LYS A 2 1.82 3.72 14.50
N ALA A 3 2.70 4.37 13.74
CA ALA A 3 2.71 4.45 12.27
C ALA A 3 3.10 3.15 11.55
N TYR A 4 3.24 2.03 12.26
CA TYR A 4 3.86 0.79 11.75
C TYR A 4 2.88 -0.38 11.58
N LEU A 5 1.56 -0.13 11.57
CA LEU A 5 0.62 -1.23 11.43
C LEU A 5 0.30 -1.44 9.95
N ASN A 6 0.85 -2.53 9.38
CA ASN A 6 0.47 -3.17 8.12
C ASN A 6 -1.01 -3.62 8.16
N LYS A 7 -1.93 -2.67 8.33
CA LYS A 7 -3.37 -2.87 8.33
C LYS A 7 -3.83 -2.81 6.89
N TYR A 8 -3.87 -3.96 6.25
CA TYR A 8 -4.53 -4.12 4.97
C TYR A 8 -5.60 -5.19 5.11
N TRP A 9 -6.59 -5.10 4.24
CA TRP A 9 -7.56 -6.15 4.02
C TRP A 9 -7.69 -6.34 2.51
N ILE A 10 -7.78 -7.59 2.09
CA ILE A 10 -7.97 -7.95 0.69
C ILE A 10 -9.33 -8.56 0.57
N ASN A 11 -10.10 -8.05 -0.40
CA ASN A 11 -11.34 -8.68 -0.78
C ASN A 11 -11.07 -10.02 -1.45
N LYS A 12 -11.29 -11.12 -0.72
CA LYS A 12 -11.24 -12.50 -1.21
C LYS A 12 -12.65 -13.07 -1.48
N THR A 13 -13.66 -12.22 -1.48
CA THR A 13 -15.06 -12.60 -1.68
C THR A 13 -15.53 -12.15 -3.06
N ASP A 14 -16.64 -12.71 -3.53
CA ASP A 14 -17.28 -12.31 -4.78
C ASP A 14 -18.20 -11.09 -4.61
N PHE A 15 -18.15 -10.41 -3.45
CA PHE A 15 -18.97 -9.23 -3.20
C PHE A 15 -18.38 -7.98 -3.84
N GLU A 16 -19.23 -7.28 -4.56
CA GLU A 16 -19.01 -5.92 -5.06
C GLU A 16 -19.57 -4.89 -4.05
N ASP A 17 -19.25 -3.61 -4.24
CA ASP A 17 -19.78 -2.47 -3.44
C ASP A 17 -19.58 -2.57 -1.91
N ILE A 18 -18.43 -3.06 -1.48
CA ILE A 18 -18.10 -3.21 -0.05
C ILE A 18 -17.93 -1.83 0.62
N ILE A 19 -18.63 -1.62 1.73
CA ILE A 19 -18.56 -0.40 2.53
C ILE A 19 -17.49 -0.56 3.62
N CYS A 20 -16.59 0.42 3.72
CA CYS A 20 -15.60 0.50 4.79
C CYS A 20 -15.60 1.89 5.46
N SER A 21 -14.85 2.02 6.56
CA SER A 21 -14.66 3.32 7.21
C SER A 21 -13.97 4.31 6.27
N SER A 22 -14.38 5.58 6.32
CA SER A 22 -13.75 6.69 5.56
C SER A 22 -12.28 6.92 5.89
N GLU A 23 -11.78 6.31 6.97
CA GLU A 23 -10.38 6.38 7.39
C GLU A 23 -9.49 5.34 6.67
N LEU A 24 -10.09 4.44 5.88
CA LEU A 24 -9.38 3.46 5.09
C LEU A 24 -9.29 3.92 3.63
N LEU A 25 -8.11 3.79 3.06
CA LEU A 25 -7.91 3.98 1.63
C LEU A 25 -8.33 2.71 0.89
N VAL A 26 -9.29 2.85 -0.02
CA VAL A 26 -9.73 1.76 -0.91
C VAL A 26 -8.91 1.84 -2.19
N LEU A 27 -8.28 0.72 -2.55
CA LEU A 27 -7.41 0.63 -3.72
C LEU A 27 -7.91 -0.49 -4.62
N ASP A 28 -8.06 -0.16 -5.90
CA ASP A 28 -8.20 -1.16 -6.96
C ASP A 28 -6.84 -1.28 -7.66
N ILE A 29 -6.31 -2.50 -7.72
CA ILE A 29 -4.98 -2.78 -8.25
C ILE A 29 -5.10 -3.55 -9.56
N ASP A 30 -4.34 -3.12 -10.57
CA ASP A 30 -4.22 -3.87 -11.81
C ASP A 30 -3.38 -5.13 -11.59
N ARG A 31 -4.07 -6.26 -11.43
CA ARG A 31 -3.47 -7.58 -11.20
C ARG A 31 -2.64 -8.09 -12.38
N SER A 32 -2.73 -7.47 -13.56
CA SER A 32 -1.87 -7.79 -14.70
C SER A 32 -0.47 -7.19 -14.56
N LEU A 33 -0.32 -6.14 -13.73
CA LEU A 33 0.94 -5.44 -13.50
C LEU A 33 1.56 -5.80 -12.16
N VAL A 34 0.74 -5.92 -11.11
CA VAL A 34 1.22 -6.07 -9.73
C VAL A 34 0.43 -7.13 -8.98
N THR A 35 1.15 -8.03 -8.31
CA THR A 35 0.55 -9.03 -7.42
C THR A 35 0.21 -8.43 -6.06
N GLU A 36 -0.86 -8.93 -5.42
CA GLU A 36 -1.29 -8.48 -4.09
C GLU A 36 -0.20 -8.62 -3.03
N ASP A 37 0.56 -9.72 -3.06
CA ASP A 37 1.61 -10.00 -2.07
C ASP A 37 2.82 -9.10 -2.28
N PHE A 38 3.21 -8.85 -3.53
CA PHE A 38 4.24 -7.87 -3.84
C PHE A 38 3.83 -6.46 -3.43
N PHE A 39 2.57 -6.07 -3.68
CA PHE A 39 2.10 -4.74 -3.28
C PHE A 39 2.16 -4.56 -1.76
N LYS A 40 1.74 -5.55 -0.96
CA LYS A 40 1.92 -5.51 0.51
C LYS A 40 3.38 -5.37 0.91
N TYR A 41 4.26 -6.15 0.26
CA TYR A 41 5.70 -6.10 0.51
C TYR A 41 6.22 -4.68 0.25
N VAL A 42 5.89 -4.10 -0.90
CA VAL A 42 6.25 -2.73 -1.29
C VAL A 42 5.75 -1.72 -0.25
N LEU A 43 4.51 -1.79 0.22
CA LEU A 43 3.99 -0.87 1.24
C LEU A 43 4.79 -0.91 2.54
N SER A 44 5.36 -2.05 2.89
CA SER A 44 6.22 -2.22 4.07
C SER A 44 7.71 -1.94 3.82
N SER A 45 8.11 -1.78 2.55
CA SER A 45 9.50 -1.63 2.14
C SER A 45 10.07 -0.25 2.47
N GLU A 46 11.40 -0.18 2.63
CA GLU A 46 12.11 1.05 2.96
C GLU A 46 11.91 2.17 1.92
N ILE A 47 11.78 1.82 0.63
CA ILE A 47 11.56 2.81 -0.44
C ILE A 47 10.25 3.57 -0.25
N ILE A 48 9.19 2.89 0.19
CA ILE A 48 7.90 3.52 0.49
C ILE A 48 7.95 4.22 1.85
N GLN A 49 8.47 3.56 2.88
CA GLN A 49 8.51 4.12 4.24
C GLN A 49 9.31 5.44 4.29
N THR A 50 10.40 5.55 3.53
CA THR A 50 11.19 6.78 3.41
C THR A 50 10.38 7.90 2.75
N GLN A 51 9.72 7.61 1.61
CA GLN A 51 8.86 8.59 0.95
C GLN A 51 7.71 9.07 1.85
N ILE A 52 7.11 8.17 2.65
CA ILE A 52 6.06 8.54 3.61
C ILE A 52 6.65 9.41 4.73
N ALA A 53 7.81 9.04 5.28
CA ALA A 53 8.45 9.77 6.37
C ALA A 53 8.79 11.21 5.96
N ASP A 54 9.35 11.39 4.76
CA ASP A 54 9.70 12.71 4.19
C ASP A 54 8.46 13.62 4.02
N LYS A 55 7.30 13.03 3.73
CA LYS A 55 6.04 13.77 3.53
C LYS A 55 5.24 13.98 4.81
N THR A 56 5.62 13.33 5.91
CA THR A 56 4.88 13.37 7.18
C THR A 56 5.69 13.94 8.36
N SER A 57 6.91 14.43 8.11
CA SER A 57 7.79 15.03 9.13
C SER A 57 7.09 16.15 9.91
N GLY A 58 6.99 16.00 11.24
CA GLY A 58 6.41 16.99 12.16
C GLY A 58 5.01 16.67 12.69
N ALA A 59 4.30 15.67 12.14
CA ALA A 59 2.98 15.28 12.62
C ALA A 59 3.05 14.24 13.75
N ARG A 60 2.41 14.52 14.90
CA ARG A 60 2.34 13.60 16.06
C ARG A 60 1.57 12.30 15.76
N THR A 61 0.84 12.26 14.65
CA THR A 61 0.25 11.07 14.04
C THR A 61 0.32 11.27 12.52
N PRO A 62 1.23 10.59 11.81
CA PRO A 62 1.36 10.76 10.36
C PRO A 62 0.11 10.21 9.69
N ARG A 63 -0.74 11.10 9.18
CA ARG A 63 -1.82 10.74 8.25
C ARG A 63 -1.29 11.01 6.86
N ILE A 64 -1.10 9.96 6.07
CA ILE A 64 -0.86 10.13 4.64
C ILE A 64 -2.19 10.50 3.98
N ASN A 65 -2.20 11.59 3.21
CA ASN A 65 -3.37 11.90 2.41
C ASN A 65 -3.35 11.04 1.13
N GLU A 66 -4.52 10.79 0.56
CA GLU A 66 -4.66 9.97 -0.65
C GLU A 66 -3.81 10.50 -1.81
N LYS A 67 -3.74 11.84 -1.98
CA LYS A 67 -2.94 12.46 -3.04
C LYS A 67 -1.45 12.13 -2.91
N VAL A 68 -0.89 12.13 -1.71
CA VAL A 68 0.51 11.79 -1.46
C VAL A 68 0.71 10.30 -1.67
N PHE A 69 -0.23 9.46 -1.22
CA PHE A 69 -0.17 8.02 -1.44
C PHE A 69 -0.13 7.66 -2.93
N MET A 70 -0.98 8.29 -3.75
CA MET A 70 -1.05 8.06 -5.19
C MET A 70 0.19 8.56 -5.96
N ASN A 71 1.06 9.35 -5.33
CA ASN A 71 2.32 9.84 -5.89
C ASN A 71 3.54 9.06 -5.37
N LEU A 72 3.35 7.97 -4.63
CA LEU A 72 4.45 7.11 -4.21
C LEU A 72 4.99 6.34 -5.41
N GLU A 73 6.32 6.31 -5.55
CA GLU A 73 6.99 5.63 -6.66
C GLU A 73 7.73 4.39 -6.17
N PHE A 74 7.63 3.29 -6.92
CA PHE A 74 8.36 2.06 -6.66
C PHE A 74 8.59 1.29 -7.98
N PRO A 75 9.66 0.49 -8.08
CA PRO A 75 9.90 -0.32 -9.26
C PRO A 75 8.89 -1.48 -9.35
N ILE A 76 8.40 -1.74 -10.57
CA ILE A 76 7.53 -2.88 -10.87
C ILE A 76 8.35 -3.89 -11.69
N PRO A 77 8.88 -4.95 -11.06
CA PRO A 77 9.61 -6.01 -11.77
C PRO A 77 8.62 -6.98 -12.44
N SER A 78 9.14 -8.00 -13.13
CA SER A 78 8.31 -9.02 -13.78
C SER A 78 7.44 -9.77 -12.74
N ILE A 79 6.30 -10.33 -13.16
CA ILE A 79 5.41 -11.07 -12.24
C ILE A 79 6.13 -12.24 -11.55
N ASP A 80 7.09 -12.88 -12.20
CA ASP A 80 7.84 -13.98 -11.59
C ASP A 80 8.84 -13.47 -10.55
N ASP A 81 9.54 -12.36 -10.83
CA ASP A 81 10.40 -11.72 -9.83
C ASP A 81 9.60 -11.21 -8.63
N GLN A 82 8.41 -10.64 -8.87
CA GLN A 82 7.51 -10.20 -7.81
C GLN A 82 7.19 -11.32 -6.83
N LYS A 83 6.89 -12.53 -7.33
CA LYS A 83 6.62 -13.71 -6.49
C LYS A 83 7.82 -14.15 -5.68
N GLU A 84 9.04 -14.05 -6.22
CA GLU A 84 10.25 -14.39 -5.49
C GLU A 84 10.59 -13.35 -4.41
N ILE A 85 10.34 -12.07 -4.68
CA ILE A 85 10.55 -10.98 -3.72
C ILE A 85 9.55 -11.03 -2.57
N SER A 86 8.29 -11.42 -2.85
CA SER A 86 7.19 -11.40 -1.87
C SER A 86 6.95 -12.73 -1.15
N LYS A 87 7.87 -13.69 -1.23
CA LYS A 87 7.85 -14.94 -0.43
C LYS A 87 8.30 -14.67 1.00
#